data_AF-A0A0B0SCP6-F1
#
_entry.id   AF-A0A0B0SCP6-F1
#
_cell.length_a   1.000
_cell.length_b   1.000
_cell.length_c   1.000
_cell.angle_alpha   90.00
_cell.angle_beta   90.00
_cell.angle_gamma   90.00
#
_symmetry.space_group_name_H-M   'P 1'
#
loop_
_entity.id
_entity.type
_entity.pdbx_description
1 polymer ?
#
loop_
_entity_poly.entity_id
_entity_poly.type
_entity_poly.pdbx_seq_one_letter_code
_entity_poly.pdbx_strand_id
1 'polypeptide(L)'
;MQTPSQRAFGLALLLGIVAYFWSVWTPRVSQAVEAEEAGPSPVVDLQVPPQEESGGCQGRLTALFRSGAEVAFHYEGTAEEVRVTWPGGEYRARTADTCTGTECRFTLPRPGMADVRIALDSCPPEPAP
;
A
#
# COMPACT_ATOMS: atom_id res chain seq x y z
N MET A 1 16.64 32.52 -34.30
CA MET A 1 15.37 33.23 -34.05
C MET A 1 14.34 32.20 -33.60
N GLN A 2 14.15 32.00 -32.28
CA GLN A 2 13.07 31.17 -31.74
C GLN A 2 11.80 32.02 -31.74
N THR A 3 10.84 31.69 -32.60
CA THR A 3 9.58 32.40 -32.72
C THR A 3 8.82 32.37 -31.38
N PRO A 4 8.29 33.51 -30.90
CA PRO A 4 7.61 33.59 -29.59
C PRO A 4 6.43 32.61 -29.44
N SER A 5 5.90 32.10 -30.56
CA SER A 5 4.85 31.10 -30.64
C SER A 5 5.24 29.74 -30.00
N GLN A 6 6.49 29.27 -30.13
CA GLN A 6 6.90 27.99 -29.53
C GLN A 6 6.91 28.02 -28.00
N ARG A 7 7.25 29.18 -27.40
CA ARG A 7 7.26 29.35 -25.94
C ARG A 7 5.84 29.37 -25.37
N ALA A 8 4.90 29.98 -26.10
CA ALA A 8 3.49 30.02 -25.70
C ALA A 8 2.84 28.62 -25.71
N PHE A 9 3.12 27.81 -26.73
CA PHE A 9 2.65 26.42 -26.77
C PHE A 9 3.27 25.55 -25.67
N GLY A 10 4.56 25.71 -25.39
CA GLY A 10 5.21 24.98 -24.29
C GLY A 10 4.61 25.32 -22.91
N LEU A 11 4.30 26.60 -22.69
CA LEU A 11 3.65 27.06 -21.44
C LEU A 11 2.22 26.55 -21.30
N ALA A 12 1.42 26.57 -22.38
CA ALA A 12 0.07 26.04 -22.36
C ALA A 12 0.04 24.53 -22.07
N LEU A 13 0.98 23.78 -22.68
CA LEU A 13 1.10 22.34 -22.45
C LEU A 13 1.53 22.02 -21.01
N LEU A 14 2.49 22.76 -20.47
CA LEU A 14 2.92 22.63 -19.08
C LEU A 14 1.80 22.93 -18.09
N LEU A 15 1.03 24.00 -18.31
CA LEU A 15 -0.12 24.33 -17.46
C LEU A 15 -1.21 23.25 -17.51
N GLY A 16 -1.46 22.67 -18.69
CA GLY A 16 -2.39 21.54 -18.83
C GLY A 16 -1.95 20.30 -18.05
N ILE A 17 -0.65 19.96 -18.10
CA ILE A 17 -0.09 18.82 -17.36
C ILE A 17 -0.20 19.07 -15.85
N VAL A 18 0.15 20.26 -15.37
CA VAL A 18 0.05 20.61 -13.94
C VAL A 18 -1.40 20.51 -13.46
N ALA A 19 -2.37 21.03 -14.22
CA ALA A 19 -3.79 20.94 -13.88
C ALA A 19 -4.29 19.48 -13.87
N TYR A 20 -3.83 18.65 -14.80
CA TYR A 20 -4.17 17.23 -14.85
C TYR A 20 -3.68 16.48 -13.61
N PHE A 21 -2.42 16.68 -13.23
CA PHE A 21 -1.86 16.04 -12.03
C PHE A 21 -2.54 16.54 -10.75
N TRP A 22 -2.94 17.82 -10.68
CA TRP A 22 -3.74 18.32 -9.57
C TRP A 22 -5.10 17.62 -9.48
N SER A 23 -5.80 17.42 -10.60
CA SER A 23 -7.10 16.72 -10.61
C SER A 23 -7.00 15.25 -10.22
N VAL A 24 -5.94 14.56 -10.66
CA VAL A 24 -5.69 13.15 -10.30
C VAL A 24 -5.30 13.00 -8.82
N TRP A 25 -4.59 13.97 -8.26
CA TRP A 25 -4.01 13.87 -6.93
C TRP A 25 -4.77 14.60 -5.83
N THR A 26 -5.75 15.45 -6.15
CA THR A 26 -6.67 15.98 -5.15
C THR A 26 -7.55 14.85 -4.64
N PRO A 27 -7.51 14.50 -3.34
CA PRO A 27 -8.48 13.60 -2.76
C PRO A 27 -9.85 14.22 -2.99
N ARG A 28 -10.81 13.43 -3.49
CA ARG A 28 -12.21 13.86 -3.60
C ARG A 28 -12.65 14.36 -2.22
N VAL A 29 -12.68 15.67 -2.05
CA VAL A 29 -13.43 16.28 -0.95
C VAL A 29 -14.87 15.93 -1.26
N SER A 30 -15.39 14.96 -0.52
CA SER A 30 -16.76 14.47 -0.61
C SER A 30 -17.70 15.66 -0.68
N GLN A 31 -18.26 15.89 -1.87
CA GLN A 31 -19.43 16.72 -2.02
C GLN A 31 -20.53 16.04 -1.20
N ALA A 32 -20.77 16.56 0.00
CA ALA A 32 -22.02 16.35 0.71
C ALA A 32 -23.11 17.05 -0.11
N VAL A 33 -23.65 16.33 -1.10
CA VAL A 33 -24.89 16.67 -1.78
C VAL A 33 -25.93 15.67 -1.30
N GLU A 34 -26.96 16.22 -0.69
CA GLU A 34 -28.21 15.59 -0.29
C GLU A 34 -28.66 14.46 -1.23
N ALA A 35 -29.00 13.32 -0.63
CA ALA A 35 -29.92 12.36 -1.20
C ALA A 35 -30.82 11.82 -0.08
N GLU A 36 -32.01 12.40 -0.08
CA GLU A 36 -33.25 12.06 0.59
C GLU A 36 -33.63 10.57 0.48
N GLU A 37 -34.27 10.08 1.54
CA GLU A 37 -35.16 8.90 1.68
C GLU A 37 -35.07 7.71 0.71
N ALA A 38 -34.82 6.50 1.26
CA ALA A 38 -35.72 5.34 1.11
C ALA A 38 -35.18 4.05 1.77
N GLY A 39 -35.97 3.47 2.67
CA GLY A 39 -36.12 2.01 2.79
C GLY A 39 -35.37 1.30 3.94
N PRO A 40 -36.09 0.65 4.88
CA PRO A 40 -35.48 -0.33 5.77
C PRO A 40 -35.24 -1.62 4.96
N SER A 41 -33.99 -1.97 4.71
CA SER A 41 -33.61 -3.26 4.14
C SER A 41 -32.79 -4.07 5.14
N PRO A 42 -32.99 -5.39 5.15
CA PRO A 42 -32.87 -6.25 6.32
C PRO A 42 -31.42 -6.42 6.76
N VAL A 43 -31.24 -6.43 8.09
CA VAL A 43 -30.02 -6.84 8.76
C VAL A 43 -29.78 -8.31 8.42
N VAL A 44 -28.99 -8.55 7.37
CA VAL A 44 -28.37 -9.85 7.16
C VAL A 44 -27.18 -9.88 8.11
N ASP A 45 -27.38 -10.56 9.24
CA ASP A 45 -26.36 -10.94 10.22
C ASP A 45 -25.36 -11.90 9.53
N LEU A 46 -24.45 -11.34 8.72
CA LEU A 46 -23.23 -12.04 8.35
C LEU A 46 -22.30 -11.93 9.55
N GLN A 47 -22.11 -13.05 10.24
CA GLN A 47 -21.04 -13.27 11.21
C GLN A 47 -19.70 -12.86 10.60
N VAL A 48 -19.29 -11.62 10.89
CA VAL A 48 -17.93 -11.12 10.68
C VAL A 48 -17.09 -11.77 11.80
N PRO A 49 -16.06 -12.58 11.47
CA PRO A 49 -15.12 -13.06 12.49
C PRO A 49 -14.49 -11.85 13.18
N PRO A 50 -14.12 -11.94 14.46
CA PRO A 50 -13.73 -10.79 15.26
C PRO A 50 -12.65 -10.01 14.52
N GLN A 51 -13.01 -8.81 14.03
CA GLN A 51 -12.01 -7.82 13.69
C GLN A 51 -11.38 -7.40 15.01
N GLU A 52 -10.32 -8.12 15.36
CA GLU A 52 -9.31 -7.68 16.30
C GLU A 52 -8.97 -6.24 15.90
N GLU A 53 -9.13 -5.34 16.86
CA GLU A 53 -8.90 -3.91 16.77
C GLU A 53 -7.59 -3.62 16.01
N SER A 54 -7.68 -3.41 14.69
CA SER A 54 -6.54 -2.96 13.90
C SER A 54 -6.38 -1.48 14.19
N GLY A 55 -5.72 -1.18 15.30
CA GLY A 55 -5.24 0.16 15.61
C GLY A 55 -4.34 0.64 14.47
N GLY A 56 -4.92 1.38 13.53
CA GLY A 56 -4.20 2.17 12.53
C GLY A 56 -3.25 1.38 11.65
N CYS A 57 -3.67 0.28 11.03
CA CYS A 57 -2.92 -0.29 9.91
C CYS A 57 -2.90 0.71 8.74
N GLN A 58 -1.80 1.45 8.60
CA GLN A 58 -1.60 2.49 7.58
C GLN A 58 -0.87 1.95 6.32
N GLY A 59 -0.61 0.64 6.26
CA GLY A 59 0.14 -0.01 5.19
C GLY A 59 -0.56 -1.25 4.64
N ARG A 60 -0.34 -1.58 3.38
CA ARG A 60 -0.80 -2.85 2.78
C ARG A 60 0.28 -3.45 1.90
N LEU A 61 0.41 -4.78 1.94
CA LEU A 61 1.24 -5.51 0.99
C LEU A 61 0.52 -5.55 -0.36
N THR A 62 1.24 -5.25 -1.44
CA THR A 62 0.70 -5.21 -2.81
C THR A 62 1.34 -6.24 -3.73
N ALA A 63 2.55 -6.67 -3.41
CA ALA A 63 3.21 -7.77 -4.11
C ALA A 63 4.12 -8.52 -3.14
N LEU A 64 4.23 -9.83 -3.33
CA LEU A 64 5.09 -10.69 -2.53
C LEU A 64 5.70 -11.75 -3.46
N PHE A 65 7.02 -11.73 -3.57
CA PHE A 65 7.83 -12.61 -4.39
C PHE A 65 8.82 -13.36 -3.54
N ARG A 66 9.08 -14.60 -3.93
CA ARG A 66 10.06 -15.43 -3.27
C ARG A 66 10.95 -16.12 -4.29
N SER A 67 12.25 -16.09 -4.06
CA SER A 67 13.27 -16.76 -4.86
C SER A 67 14.26 -17.49 -3.95
N GLY A 68 14.00 -18.79 -3.72
CA GLY A 68 14.83 -19.63 -2.85
C GLY A 68 14.79 -19.16 -1.38
N ALA A 69 15.85 -18.45 -0.97
CA ALA A 69 15.97 -17.83 0.35
C ALA A 69 15.58 -16.35 0.35
N GLU A 70 15.53 -15.68 -0.80
CA GLU A 70 15.15 -14.27 -0.84
C GLU A 70 13.64 -14.11 -0.87
N VAL A 71 13.15 -13.14 -0.11
CA VAL A 71 11.77 -12.68 -0.06
C VAL A 71 11.78 -11.20 -0.41
N ALA A 72 11.12 -10.85 -1.50
CA ALA A 72 10.95 -9.47 -1.94
C ALA A 72 9.46 -9.13 -1.87
N PHE A 73 9.12 -7.97 -1.33
CA PHE A 73 7.72 -7.57 -1.22
C PHE A 73 7.57 -6.07 -1.42
N HIS A 74 6.42 -5.68 -1.96
CA HIS A 74 6.04 -4.29 -2.13
C HIS A 74 4.91 -3.95 -1.18
N TYR A 75 4.95 -2.73 -0.66
CA TYR A 75 3.88 -2.21 0.18
C TYR A 75 3.47 -0.80 -0.24
N GLU A 76 2.21 -0.47 0.00
CA GLU A 76 1.66 0.87 -0.14
C GLU A 76 1.27 1.42 1.23
N GLY A 77 1.35 2.74 1.39
CA GLY A 77 1.07 3.41 2.66
C GLY A 77 2.32 3.63 3.50
N THR A 78 2.14 3.77 4.81
CA THR A 78 3.23 4.00 5.77
C THR A 78 3.37 2.81 6.69
N ALA A 79 4.60 2.31 6.83
CA ALA A 79 4.95 1.27 7.79
C ALA A 79 6.28 1.61 8.46
N GLU A 80 6.37 1.53 9.79
CA GLU A 80 7.60 1.80 10.54
C GLU A 80 8.44 0.53 10.76
N GLU A 81 7.78 -0.60 10.98
CA GLU A 81 8.37 -1.90 11.27
C GLU A 81 7.87 -2.97 10.31
N VAL A 82 8.79 -3.81 9.84
CA VAL A 82 8.51 -5.05 9.11
C VAL A 82 8.78 -6.21 10.05
N ARG A 83 7.84 -7.15 10.09
CA ARG A 83 8.00 -8.45 10.74
C ARG A 83 7.89 -9.57 9.72
N VAL A 84 8.89 -10.44 9.68
CA VAL A 84 8.87 -11.67 8.87
C VAL A 84 8.97 -12.85 9.82
N THR A 85 7.97 -13.73 9.81
CA THR A 85 7.90 -14.90 10.70
C THR A 85 7.97 -16.17 9.88
N TRP A 86 8.67 -17.19 10.38
CA TRP A 86 8.74 -18.52 9.74
C TRP A 86 8.83 -19.61 10.81
N PRO A 87 8.67 -20.90 10.45
CA PRO A 87 8.82 -22.00 11.40
C PRO A 87 10.22 -22.01 12.04
N GLY A 88 10.26 -21.67 13.33
CA GLY A 88 11.49 -21.65 14.13
C GLY A 88 12.17 -20.28 14.24
N GLY A 89 11.53 -19.19 13.84
CA GLY A 89 12.07 -17.85 14.11
C GLY A 89 11.22 -16.69 13.61
N GLU A 90 11.65 -15.49 14.00
CA GLU A 90 11.14 -14.24 13.46
C GLU A 90 12.28 -13.27 13.19
N TYR A 91 12.05 -12.40 12.22
CA TYR A 91 12.85 -11.23 11.92
C TYR A 91 12.00 -9.99 12.09
N ARG A 92 12.56 -8.98 12.73
CA ARG A 92 11.91 -7.70 12.98
C ARG A 92 12.93 -6.60 12.73
N ALA A 93 12.59 -5.69 11.84
CA ALA A 93 13.45 -4.55 11.50
C ALA A 93 12.62 -3.34 11.10
N ARG A 94 13.22 -2.15 11.15
CA ARG A 94 12.54 -0.96 10.64
C ARG A 94 12.47 -1.03 9.12
N THR A 95 11.36 -0.55 8.58
CA THR A 95 11.14 -0.46 7.14
C THR A 95 12.24 0.37 6.48
N ALA A 96 12.69 1.46 7.11
CA ALA A 96 13.78 2.31 6.61
C ALA A 96 15.13 1.58 6.46
N ASP A 97 15.37 0.51 7.21
CA ASP A 97 16.63 -0.25 7.17
C ASP A 97 16.57 -1.40 6.15
N THR A 98 15.37 -1.92 5.86
CA THR A 98 15.16 -3.12 5.03
C THR A 98 14.60 -2.81 3.63
N CYS A 99 14.00 -1.63 3.46
CA CYS A 99 13.26 -1.26 2.26
C CYS A 99 13.89 -0.06 1.55
N THR A 100 13.84 -0.09 0.22
CA THR A 100 14.22 1.03 -0.64
C THR A 100 12.95 1.59 -1.29
N GLY A 101 12.43 2.69 -0.72
CA GLY A 101 11.11 3.21 -1.12
C GLY A 101 10.00 2.27 -0.65
N THR A 102 9.25 1.70 -1.61
CA THR A 102 8.14 0.76 -1.34
C THR A 102 8.53 -0.70 -1.52
N GLU A 103 9.74 -0.99 -1.98
CA GLU A 103 10.25 -2.35 -2.18
C GLU A 103 11.14 -2.76 -1.01
N CYS A 104 10.84 -3.89 -0.41
CA CYS A 104 11.59 -4.49 0.69
C CYS A 104 12.18 -5.82 0.28
N ARG A 105 13.41 -6.09 0.72
CA ARG A 105 14.09 -7.37 0.45
C ARG A 105 14.64 -7.96 1.73
N PHE A 106 14.37 -9.22 1.95
CA PHE A 106 14.82 -9.97 3.11
C PHE A 106 15.38 -11.33 2.67
N THR A 107 16.47 -11.77 3.30
CA THR A 107 17.07 -13.08 3.04
C THR A 107 16.78 -14.01 4.22
N LEU A 108 16.06 -15.09 3.96
CA LEU A 108 15.79 -16.14 4.93
C LEU A 108 17.08 -16.90 5.29
N PRO A 109 17.22 -17.35 6.55
CA PRO A 109 18.36 -18.15 6.98
C PRO A 109 18.60 -19.45 6.19
N ARG A 110 17.54 -20.04 5.63
CA ARG A 110 17.58 -21.28 4.86
C ARG A 110 16.69 -21.19 3.62
N PRO A 111 17.17 -21.65 2.45
CA PRO A 111 16.31 -21.79 1.27
C PRO A 111 15.23 -22.86 1.54
N GLY A 112 14.01 -22.63 1.06
CA GLY A 112 12.92 -23.62 1.12
C GLY A 112 12.10 -23.67 2.42
N MET A 113 12.25 -22.72 3.34
CA MET A 113 11.36 -22.63 4.51
C MET A 113 9.90 -22.37 4.09
N ALA A 114 8.96 -23.19 4.54
CA ALA A 114 7.52 -22.99 4.28
C ALA A 114 6.90 -22.00 5.27
N ASP A 115 5.65 -21.59 5.01
CA ASP A 115 4.82 -20.81 5.93
C ASP A 115 5.43 -19.48 6.40
N VAL A 116 6.21 -18.84 5.53
CA VAL A 116 6.76 -17.52 5.80
C VAL A 116 5.61 -16.51 5.76
N ARG A 117 5.47 -15.70 6.81
CA ARG A 117 4.44 -14.66 6.91
C ARG A 117 5.09 -13.30 7.07
N ILE A 118 4.54 -12.30 6.41
CA ILE A 118 5.04 -10.92 6.45
C ILE A 118 3.95 -10.03 7.03
N ALA A 119 4.26 -9.27 8.06
CA ALA A 119 3.39 -8.26 8.65
C ALA A 119 4.10 -6.90 8.64
N LEU A 120 3.31 -5.85 8.45
CA LEU A 120 3.75 -4.45 8.54
C LEU A 120 3.13 -3.87 9.80
N ASP A 121 3.92 -3.39 10.76
CA ASP A 121 3.43 -2.86 12.04
C ASP A 121 2.33 -3.73 12.69
N SER A 122 1.13 -3.15 12.82
CA SER A 122 -0.10 -3.73 13.38
C SER A 122 -1.02 -4.30 12.31
N CYS A 123 -0.56 -4.42 11.06
CA CYS A 123 -1.32 -4.97 9.95
C CYS A 123 -1.37 -6.50 10.00
N PRO A 124 -2.44 -7.11 9.45
CA PRO A 124 -2.55 -8.56 9.39
C PRO A 124 -1.40 -9.18 8.59
N PRO A 125 -0.86 -10.33 9.04
CA PRO A 125 0.21 -11.02 8.35
C PRO A 125 -0.27 -11.67 7.05
N GLU A 126 0.43 -11.43 5.95
CA GLU A 126 0.19 -12.03 4.64
C GLU A 126 1.17 -13.20 4.40
N PRO A 127 0.72 -14.35 3.87
CA PRO A 127 1.61 -15.46 3.53
C PRO A 127 2.47 -15.17 2.29
N ALA A 128 3.75 -15.50 2.37
CA ALA A 128 4.66 -15.51 1.22
C ALA A 128 4.53 -16.84 0.46
N PRO A 129 4.39 -16.80 -0.89
CA PRO A 129 4.27 -18.00 -1.70
C PRO A 129 5.61 -18.76 -1.83
#